data_AF-F9VE68-F1
#
_entry.id   AF-F9VE68-F1
#
_cell.length_a   1.000
_cell.length_b   1.000
_cell.length_c   1.000
_cell.angle_alpha   90.00
_cell.angle_beta   90.00
_cell.angle_gamma   90.00
#
_symmetry.space_group_name_H-M   'P 1'
#
loop_
_entity.id
_entity.type
_entity.pdbx_description
1 polymer ?
#
loop_
_entity_poly.entity_id
_entity_poly.type
_entity_poly.pdbx_seq_one_letter_code
_entity_poly.pdbx_strand_id
1 'polypeptide(L)' 'MLIATQFVASNDSIVTAILDDQGKEIKWEIWGVRFSRIFYTLSDYLRYMTK' A
#
# COMPACT_ATOMS: atom_id res chain seq x y z
N MET A 1 1.70 6.45 -17.41
CA MET A 1 2.42 7.20 -16.35
C MET A 1 2.09 6.57 -15.01
N LEU A 2 3.04 6.44 -14.06
CA LEU A 2 2.75 5.84 -12.75
C LEU A 2 2.39 6.91 -11.73
N ILE A 3 1.33 6.68 -10.97
CA ILE A 3 0.92 7.55 -9.85
C ILE A 3 1.29 6.82 -8.56
N ALA A 4 2.18 7.42 -7.77
CA ALA A 4 2.56 6.92 -6.46
C ALA A 4 2.03 7.88 -5.38
N THR A 5 1.16 7.38 -4.51
CA THR A 5 0.57 8.13 -3.41
C THR A 5 1.01 7.54 -2.09
N GLN A 6 1.58 8.36 -1.22
CA GLN A 6 2.04 7.93 0.11
C GLN A 6 1.13 8.46 1.21
N PHE A 7 0.88 7.62 2.22
CA PHE A 7 0.15 7.99 3.43
C PHE A 7 0.68 7.24 4.64
N VAL A 8 0.46 7.80 5.82
CA VAL A 8 0.81 7.17 7.10
C VAL A 8 -0.43 6.46 7.64
N ALA A 9 -0.31 5.17 7.92
CA ALA A 9 -1.39 4.38 8.51
C ALA A 9 -1.46 4.57 10.03
N SER A 10 -2.55 4.09 10.63
CA SER A 10 -2.83 4.25 12.08
C SER A 10 -1.81 3.59 13.02
N ASN A 11 -0.99 2.67 12.51
CA ASN A 11 0.09 2.01 13.24
C ASN A 11 1.47 2.62 12.94
N ASP A 12 1.50 3.88 12.48
CA ASP A 12 2.69 4.63 12.06
C ASP A 12 3.48 4.02 10.89
N SER A 13 2.91 3.01 10.21
CA SER A 13 3.51 2.47 9.00
C SER A 13 3.32 3.42 7.82
N ILE A 14 4.34 3.51 6.96
CA ILE A 14 4.29 4.30 5.73
C ILE A 14 3.78 3.38 4.62
N VAL A 15 2.73 3.82 3.93
CA VAL A 15 2.10 3.04 2.86
C VAL A 15 2.18 3.80 1.55
N THR A 16 2.66 3.12 0.51
CA THR A 16 2.74 3.64 -0.86
C THR A 16 1.77 2.87 -1.74
N ALA A 17 0.75 3.55 -2.26
CA ALA A 17 -0.13 3.05 -3.30
C ALA A 17 0.47 3.39 -4.67
N ILE A 18 0.66 2.39 -5.54
CA ILE A 18 1.17 2.57 -6.89
C ILE A 18 0.06 2.17 -7.86
N LEU A 19 -0.38 3.15 -8.64
CA LEU A 19 -1.48 3.05 -9.61
C LEU A 19 -0.95 3.33 -11.02
N ASP A 20 -1.61 2.77 -12.03
CA ASP A 20 -1.41 3.19 -13.42
C ASP A 20 -2.08 4.56 -13.70
N ASP A 21 -1.96 5.04 -14.93
CA ASP A 21 -2.54 6.31 -15.37
C ASP A 21 -4.06 6.29 -15.51
N GLN A 22 -4.68 5.12 -15.48
CA GLN A 22 -6.14 4.95 -15.42
C GLN A 22 -6.64 4.83 -13.97
N GLY A 23 -5.74 4.90 -12.98
CA GLY A 23 -6.08 4.73 -11.56
C GLY A 23 -6.26 3.27 -11.14
N LYS A 24 -5.88 2.30 -11.98
CA LYS A 24 -5.90 0.88 -11.64
C LYS A 24 -4.76 0.57 -10.68
N GLU A 25 -5.05 -0.26 -9.68
CA GLU A 25 -4.06 -0.75 -8.73
C GLU A 25 -2.99 -1.63 -9.40
N ILE A 26 -1.72 -1.30 -9.13
CA ILE A 26 -0.56 -2.11 -9.51
C ILE A 26 -0.01 -2.82 -8.28
N LYS A 27 0.26 -2.07 -7.21
CA LYS A 27 0.73 -2.61 -5.92
C LYS A 27 0.62 -1.61 -4.78
N TRP A 28 0.69 -2.13 -3.57
CA TRP A 28 0.72 -1.43 -2.29
C TRP A 28 1.96 -1.86 -1.51
N GLU A 29 2.78 -0.92 -1.07
CA GLU A 29 3.99 -1.19 -0.29
C GLU A 29 3.83 -0.65 1.13
N ILE A 30 4.16 -1.44 2.14
CA ILE A 30 4.15 -1.02 3.55
C ILE A 30 5.59 -1.03 4.08
N TRP A 31 5.98 0.07 4.70
CA TRP A 31 7.25 0.32 5.35
C TRP A 31 7.04 0.71 6.83
N GLY A 32 8.06 0.59 7.67
CA GLY A 32 7.96 0.92 9.10
C GLY A 32 7.30 -0.16 9.97
N VAL A 33 6.95 -1.30 9.38
CA VAL A 33 6.61 -2.55 10.09
C VAL A 33 7.85 -3.44 10.25
N ARG A 34 7.79 -4.46 11.13
CA ARG A 34 8.91 -5.38 11.40
C ARG A 34 9.56 -5.99 10.15
N PHE A 35 8.76 -6.21 9.10
CA PHE A 35 9.22 -6.62 7.78
C PHE A 35 8.40 -5.90 6.71
N SER A 36 9.05 -5.19 5.79
CA SER A 36 8.36 -4.55 4.65
C SER A 36 7.53 -5.56 3.87
N ARG A 37 6.35 -5.16 3.41
CA ARG A 37 5.42 -6.02 2.67
C ARG A 37 4.91 -5.35 1.41
N ILE A 38 4.61 -6.19 0.42
CA ILE A 38 4.02 -5.77 -0.86
C ILE A 38 2.71 -6.55 -1.04
N PHE A 39 1.67 -5.85 -1.47
CA PHE A 39 0.37 -6.40 -1.84
C PHE A 39 0.02 -5.97 -3.26
N TYR A 40 -0.65 -6.83 -4.03
CA TYR A 40 -1.06 -6.51 -5.40
C TYR A 40 -2.53 -6.10 -5.50
N THR A 41 -3.28 -6.23 -4.40
CA THR A 41 -4.68 -5.83 -4.30
C THR A 41 -4.89 -5.02 -3.02
N LEU A 42 -5.78 -4.05 -3.07
CA LEU A 42 -6.19 -3.26 -1.90
C LEU A 42 -6.84 -4.15 -0.83
N SER A 43 -7.60 -5.17 -1.24
CA SER A 43 -8.29 -6.07 -0.31
C SER A 43 -7.32 -6.89 0.56
N ASP A 44 -6.21 -7.37 -0.01
CA ASP A 44 -5.18 -8.08 0.75
C ASP A 44 -4.45 -7.16 1.72
N TYR A 45 -4.14 -5.94 1.28
CA TYR A 45 -3.57 -4.90 2.13
C TYR A 45 -4.50 -4.60 3.33
N LEU A 46 -5.79 -4.33 3.07
CA LEU A 46 -6.76 -4.01 4.12
C LEU A 46 -6.93 -5.18 5.10
N ARG A 47 -7.01 -6.42 4.59
CA ARG A 47 -7.10 -7.62 5.43
C ARG A 47 -5.90 -7.78 6.35
N TYR A 48 -4.71 -7.39 5.91
CA TYR A 48 -3.51 -7.39 6.72
C TYR A 48 -3.54 -6.31 7.81
N MET A 49 -4.07 -5.13 7.51
CA MET A 49 -4.12 -4.01 8.47
C MET A 49 -5.21 -4.13 9.53
N THR A 50 -6.28 -4.87 9.26
CA THR A 50 -7.42 -5.01 10.18
C THR A 50 -7.38 -6.27 11.05
N LYS A 51 -6.33 -7.09 10.92
CA LYS A 51 -6.13 -8.31 11.72
C LYS A 51 -4.95 -8.14 12.66
#